data_AF-A0A7C7P2G8-F1
#
_entry.id   AF-A0A7C7P2G8-F1
#
_cell.length_a   1.000
_cell.length_b   1.000
_cell.length_c   1.000
_cell.angle_alpha   90.00
_cell.angle_beta   90.00
_cell.angle_gamma   90.00
#
_symmetry.space_group_name_H-M   'P 1'
#
loop_
_entity.id
_entity.type
_entity.pdbx_description
1 polymer ?
#
loop_
_entity_poly.entity_id
_entity_poly.type
_entity_poly.pdbx_seq_one_letter_code
_entity_poly.pdbx_strand_id
1 'polypeptide(L)'
;MAVKPISIRVMEERSKDIYKTVVVMSKRAKQITQNRSMEQAMKEAEEFDMGALDELPPEPKEDYEEETKPTTQAMDEFMDGDLKWQTLPEEDN
;
A
#
# COMPACT_ATOMS: atom_id res chain seq x y z
N MET A 1 -6.08 -13.02 3.30
CA MET A 1 -7.54 -12.76 3.34
C MET A 1 -8.20 -12.55 1.97
N ALA A 2 -9.50 -12.86 1.90
CA ALA A 2 -10.40 -12.48 0.80
C ALA A 2 -10.80 -11.00 0.93
N VAL A 3 -11.00 -10.31 -0.20
CA VAL A 3 -11.47 -8.91 -0.18
C VAL A 3 -12.91 -8.89 0.30
N LYS A 4 -13.24 -8.04 1.28
CA LYS A 4 -14.62 -7.86 1.72
C LYS A 4 -15.44 -7.26 0.56
N PRO A 5 -16.59 -7.85 0.19
CA PRO A 5 -17.43 -7.28 -0.85
C PRO A 5 -18.03 -5.97 -0.34
N ILE A 6 -17.87 -4.91 -1.13
CA ILE A 6 -18.47 -3.60 -0.87
C ILE A 6 -19.53 -3.34 -1.95
N SER A 7 -20.66 -2.76 -1.54
CA SER A 7 -21.70 -2.34 -2.46
C SER A 7 -21.23 -1.12 -3.27
N ILE A 8 -21.43 -1.16 -4.58
CA ILE A 8 -21.08 -0.07 -5.51
C ILE A 8 -21.72 1.26 -5.07
N ARG A 9 -22.93 1.22 -4.48
CA ARG A 9 -23.61 2.42 -3.98
C ARG A 9 -22.80 3.21 -2.95
N VAL A 10 -22.02 2.51 -2.12
CA VAL A 10 -21.17 3.15 -1.11
C VAL A 10 -19.96 3.81 -1.79
N MET A 11 -19.45 3.22 -2.88
CA MET A 11 -18.35 3.82 -3.65
C MET A 11 -18.80 5.08 -4.41
N GLU A 12 -20.05 5.11 -4.88
CA GLU A 12 -20.64 6.28 -5.56
C GLU A 12 -20.70 7.53 -4.66
N GLU A 13 -20.75 7.35 -3.32
CA GLU A 13 -20.69 8.46 -2.37
C GLU A 13 -19.35 9.22 -2.41
N ARG A 14 -18.27 8.53 -2.80
CA ARG A 14 -16.91 9.11 -2.89
C ARG A 14 -16.55 9.59 -4.29
N SER A 15 -17.02 8.90 -5.32
CA SER A 15 -16.78 9.27 -6.72
C SER A 15 -17.91 8.81 -7.61
N LYS A 16 -18.40 9.71 -8.47
CA LYS A 16 -19.43 9.40 -9.48
C LYS A 16 -18.90 8.53 -10.63
N ASP A 17 -17.59 8.42 -10.77
CA ASP A 17 -16.94 7.61 -11.80
C ASP A 17 -16.28 6.38 -11.17
N ILE A 18 -16.87 5.21 -11.45
CA ILE A 18 -16.40 3.92 -10.94
C ILE A 18 -15.04 3.55 -11.55
N TYR A 19 -14.80 3.85 -12.83
CA TYR A 19 -13.54 3.54 -13.49
C TYR A 19 -12.39 4.36 -12.88
N LYS A 20 -12.65 5.64 -12.64
CA LYS A 20 -11.70 6.51 -11.94
C LYS A 20 -11.36 6.00 -10.55
N THR A 21 -12.37 5.53 -9.83
CA THR A 21 -12.20 4.93 -8.50
C THR A 21 -11.28 3.72 -8.54
N VAL A 22 -11.49 2.81 -9.51
CA VAL A 22 -10.62 1.63 -9.71
C VAL A 22 -9.18 2.04 -9.98
N VAL A 23 -8.95 3.07 -10.81
CA VAL A 23 -7.61 3.58 -11.11
C VAL A 23 -6.93 4.15 -9.86
N VAL A 24 -7.64 4.95 -9.06
CA VAL A 24 -7.11 5.53 -7.82
C VAL A 24 -6.71 4.43 -6.83
N MET A 25 -7.61 3.49 -6.56
CA MET A 25 -7.33 2.36 -5.65
C MET A 25 -6.16 1.50 -6.15
N SER A 26 -6.08 1.23 -7.45
CA SER A 26 -4.99 0.44 -8.04
C SER A 26 -3.64 1.15 -7.91
N LYS A 27 -3.61 2.47 -8.18
CA LYS A 27 -2.40 3.27 -7.99
C LYS A 27 -1.97 3.31 -6.53
N ARG A 28 -2.92 3.44 -5.61
CA ARG A 28 -2.61 3.43 -4.17
C ARG A 28 -2.08 2.07 -3.70
N ALA A 29 -2.71 0.96 -4.12
CA ALA A 29 -2.21 -0.37 -3.81
C ALA A 29 -0.75 -0.57 -4.28
N LYS A 30 -0.41 -0.04 -5.47
CA LYS A 30 0.97 -0.07 -5.98
C LYS A 30 1.95 0.74 -5.11
N GLN A 31 1.55 1.93 -4.65
CA GLN A 31 2.37 2.72 -3.71
C GLN A 31 2.63 1.95 -2.41
N ILE A 32 1.61 1.29 -1.86
CA ILE A 32 1.75 0.49 -0.63
C ILE A 32 2.75 -0.65 -0.85
N THR A 33 2.64 -1.38 -1.96
CA THR A 33 3.62 -2.44 -2.31
C THR A 33 5.04 -1.89 -2.47
N GLN A 34 5.20 -0.74 -3.12
CA GLN A 34 6.52 -0.12 -3.29
C GLN A 34 7.12 0.30 -1.95
N ASN A 35 6.32 0.88 -1.05
CA ASN A 35 6.79 1.26 0.29
C ASN A 35 7.26 0.04 1.09
N ARG A 36 6.49 -1.06 1.09
CA ARG A 36 6.89 -2.30 1.78
C ARG A 36 8.18 -2.89 1.21
N SER A 37 8.32 -2.89 -0.13
CA SER A 37 9.55 -3.35 -0.78
C SER A 37 10.75 -2.48 -0.43
N MET A 38 10.56 -1.16 -0.27
CA MET A 38 11.61 -0.23 0.14
C MET A 38 11.99 -0.44 1.60
N GLU A 39 11.02 -0.58 2.50
CA GLU A 39 11.26 -0.90 3.92
C GLU A 39 12.05 -2.20 4.07
N GLN A 40 11.71 -3.23 3.30
CA GLN A 40 12.47 -4.48 3.29
C GLN A 40 13.90 -4.28 2.78
N ALA A 41 14.08 -3.58 1.66
CA ALA A 41 15.42 -3.29 1.12
C ALA A 41 16.29 -2.46 2.09
N MET A 42 15.68 -1.55 2.86
CA MET A 42 16.37 -0.78 3.89
C MET A 42 16.83 -1.68 5.05
N LYS A 43 15.97 -2.59 5.52
CA LYS A 43 16.35 -3.57 6.56
C LYS A 43 17.50 -4.46 6.10
N GLU A 44 17.43 -4.98 4.87
CA GLU A 44 18.49 -5.81 4.29
C GLU A 44 19.81 -5.04 4.14
N ALA A 45 19.75 -3.76 3.77
CA ALA A 45 20.93 -2.91 3.68
C ALA A 45 21.55 -2.59 5.06
N GLU A 46 20.72 -2.37 6.09
CA GLU A 46 21.17 -2.20 7.48
C GLU A 46 21.83 -3.48 8.00
N GLU A 47 21.29 -4.66 7.65
CA GLU A 47 21.93 -5.94 7.98
C GLU A 47 23.28 -6.12 7.29
N PHE A 48 23.42 -5.65 6.05
CA PHE A 48 24.68 -5.74 5.30
C PHE A 48 25.76 -4.77 5.82
N ASP A 49 25.38 -3.65 6.44
CA ASP A 49 26.32 -2.65 7.00
C ASP A 49 26.87 -3.07 8.39
N MET A 50 26.39 -4.17 8.97
CA MET A 50 26.93 -4.70 10.23
C MET A 50 28.34 -5.28 10.05
N GLY A 51 29.27 -4.85 10.90
CA GLY A 51 30.62 -5.37 10.96
C GLY A 51 30.70 -6.78 11.58
N ALA A 52 31.78 -7.51 11.31
CA ALA A 52 31.98 -8.89 11.82
C ALA A 52 32.03 -9.02 13.36
N LEU A 53 32.10 -7.91 14.09
CA LEU A 53 32.11 -7.85 15.55
C LEU A 53 30.81 -7.26 16.13
N ASP A 54 29.88 -6.79 15.29
CA ASP A 54 28.61 -6.26 15.76
C ASP A 54 27.72 -7.41 16.24
N GLU A 55 26.94 -7.15 17.29
CA GLU A 55 25.97 -8.12 17.80
C GLU A 55 24.89 -8.33 16.74
N LEU A 56 24.71 -9.59 16.31
CA LEU A 56 23.64 -9.93 15.38
C LEU A 56 22.29 -9.53 15.99
N PRO A 57 21.38 -8.91 15.21
CA PRO A 57 20.04 -8.65 15.66
C PRO A 57 19.41 -9.99 16.06
N PRO A 58 18.54 -9.99 17.09
CA PRO A 58 17.83 -11.20 17.46
C PRO A 58 17.10 -11.73 16.24
N GLU A 59 17.27 -13.02 15.93
CA GLU A 59 16.54 -13.66 14.84
C GLU A 59 15.06 -13.29 14.97
N PRO A 60 14.42 -12.80 13.90
CA PRO A 60 13.00 -12.50 13.97
C PRO A 60 12.32 -13.80 14.39
N LYS A 61 11.60 -13.75 15.51
CA LYS A 61 10.73 -14.87 15.90
C LYS A 61 9.89 -15.19 14.66
N GLU A 62 9.74 -16.46 14.30
CA GLU A 62 8.84 -16.90 13.23
C GLU A 62 7.36 -16.69 13.62
N ASP A 63 7.05 -15.53 14.18
CA ASP A 63 5.71 -15.04 14.41
C ASP A 63 5.23 -14.52 13.06
N TYR A 64 4.42 -15.34 12.38
CA TYR A 64 3.72 -14.93 11.17
C TYR A 64 2.92 -13.64 11.44
N GLU A 65 3.37 -12.52 10.89
CA GLU A 65 2.62 -11.26 10.91
C GLU A 65 1.61 -11.26 9.76
N GLU A 66 0.32 -11.38 10.08
CA GLU A 66 -0.74 -11.30 9.08
C GLU A 66 -0.86 -9.87 8.55
N GLU A 67 -0.16 -9.58 7.45
CA GLU A 67 -0.29 -8.29 6.79
C GLU A 67 -1.58 -8.20 5.95
N THR A 68 -2.27 -7.08 6.07
CA THR A 68 -3.39 -6.74 5.20
C THR A 68 -2.91 -6.60 3.75
N LYS A 69 -3.66 -7.17 2.81
CA LYS A 69 -3.35 -7.05 1.38
C LYS A 69 -3.33 -5.57 0.95
N PRO A 70 -2.35 -5.13 0.14
CA PRO A 70 -2.26 -3.74 -0.33
C PRO A 70 -3.55 -3.22 -0.99
N THR A 71 -4.27 -4.09 -1.69
CA THR A 71 -5.55 -3.76 -2.32
C THR A 71 -6.68 -3.54 -1.31
N THR A 72 -6.71 -4.30 -0.21
CA THR A 72 -7.68 -4.11 0.87
C THR A 72 -7.41 -2.80 1.59
N GLN A 73 -6.15 -2.56 1.97
CA GLN A 73 -5.74 -1.30 2.60
C GLN A 73 -6.05 -0.08 1.72
N ALA A 74 -5.73 -0.14 0.43
CA ALA A 74 -6.02 0.95 -0.50
C ALA A 74 -7.53 1.22 -0.66
N MET A 75 -8.36 0.18 -0.57
CA MET A 75 -9.81 0.29 -0.65
C MET A 75 -10.36 0.95 0.61
N ASP A 76 -9.91 0.51 1.79
CA ASP A 76 -10.32 1.10 3.08
C ASP A 76 -9.93 2.59 3.15
N GLU A 77 -8.67 2.94 2.84
CA GLU A 77 -8.19 4.33 2.79
C GLU A 77 -8.98 5.22 1.81
N PHE A 78 -9.47 4.65 0.70
CA PHE A 78 -10.31 5.37 -0.26
C PHE A 78 -11.71 5.61 0.29
N MET A 79 -12.30 4.60 0.95
CA MET A 79 -13.65 4.68 1.51
C MET A 79 -13.71 5.60 2.73
N ASP A 80 -12.66 5.60 3.55
CA ASP A 80 -12.55 6.48 4.72
C ASP A 80 -12.31 7.94 4.33
N GLY A 81 -11.79 8.18 3.12
CA GLY A 81 -11.55 9.52 2.57
C GLY A 81 -10.16 10.08 2.92
N ASP A 82 -9.25 9.21 3.37
CA ASP A 82 -7.87 9.57 3.73
C ASP A 82 -7.01 9.86 2.49
N LEU A 83 -7.47 9.45 1.31
CA LEU A 83 -6.78 9.63 0.04
C LEU A 83 -7.17 10.92 -0.66
N LYS A 84 -6.17 11.79 -0.87
CA LYS A 84 -6.26 12.91 -1.81
C LYS A 84 -5.71 12.49 -3.17
N TRP A 85 -6.47 12.75 -4.22
CA TRP A 85 -6.09 12.45 -5.59
C TRP A 85 -6.62 13.52 -6.54
N GLN A 86 -5.92 13.69 -7.66
CA GLN A 86 -6.28 14.67 -8.69
C GLN A 86 -5.96 14.11 -10.07
N THR A 87 -6.72 14.54 -11.06
CA THR A 87 -6.33 14.35 -12.46
C THR A 87 -5.34 15.45 -12.80
N LEU A 88 -4.14 15.09 -13.23
CA LEU A 88 -3.21 16.06 -13.78
C LEU A 88 -3.74 16.48 -15.16
N PRO A 89 -3.75 17.79 -15.48
CA PRO A 89 -4.04 18.22 -16.84
C PRO A 89 -3.03 17.56 -17.80
N GLU A 90 -3.49 17.13 -18.97
CA GLU A 90 -2.57 16.73 -20.03
C GLU A 90 -1.72 17.96 -20.37
N GLU A 91 -0.39 17.85 -20.29
CA GLU A 91 0.47 18.89 -20.84
C GLU A 91 0.23 18.90 -22.34
N ASP A 92 -0.44 19.95 -22.83
CA ASP A 92 -0.56 20.26 -24.25
C ASP A 92 0.86 20.35 -24.82
N ASN A 93 1.33 19.29 -25.49
CA ASN A 93 2.56 19.29 -26.29
C ASN A 93 2.30 19.90 -27.67
#